data_AF-A0A0J7XXN7-F1
#
_entry.id   AF-A0A0J7XXN7-F1
#
_cell.length_a   1.000
_cell.length_b   1.000
_cell.length_c   1.000
_cell.angle_alpha   90.00
_cell.angle_beta   90.00
_cell.angle_gamma   90.00
#
_symmetry.space_group_name_H-M   'P 1'
#
loop_
_entity.id
_entity.type
_entity.pdbx_description
1 polymer ?
#
loop_
_entity_poly.entity_id
_entity_poly.type
_entity_poly.pdbx_seq_one_letter_code
_entity_poly.pdbx_strand_id
1 'polypeptide(L)'
;MDLSSALCRAQEAVQRERANTASLENVRIQAGKAAIAWGLEAAAAEKREARHAQRLTVAELMALQDLQPDGDEDEDEFSIGENTDRAGPADPTSSI
;
A
#
# COMPACT_ATOMS: atom_id res chain seq x y z
N MET A 1 8.10 -6.88 -18.58
CA MET A 1 9.44 -6.92 -17.98
C MET A 1 9.57 -5.62 -17.21
N ASP A 2 9.58 -5.68 -15.88
CA ASP A 2 9.59 -4.50 -15.04
C ASP A 2 11.04 -4.03 -14.85
N LEU A 3 11.37 -2.85 -15.36
CA LEU A 3 12.69 -2.25 -15.19
C LEU A 3 12.82 -1.68 -13.78
N SER A 4 14.02 -1.78 -13.20
CA SER A 4 14.30 -1.19 -11.88
C SER A 4 14.58 0.30 -12.00
N SER A 5 14.30 1.04 -10.92
CA SER A 5 14.61 2.47 -10.82
C SER A 5 16.08 2.76 -11.10
N ALA A 6 16.98 1.96 -10.52
CA ALA A 6 18.43 2.08 -10.69
C ALA A 6 18.86 1.94 -12.15
N LEU A 7 18.32 0.97 -12.89
CA LEU A 7 18.63 0.78 -14.31
C LEU A 7 18.16 1.98 -15.14
N CYS A 8 16.94 2.45 -14.89
CA CYS A 8 16.39 3.60 -15.59
C CYS A 8 17.18 4.88 -15.32
N ARG A 9 17.62 5.11 -14.07
CA ARG A 9 18.51 6.23 -13.70
C ARG A 9 19.88 6.14 -14.38
N ALA A 10 20.46 4.93 -14.46
CA ALA A 10 21.72 4.74 -15.17
C ALA A 10 21.58 5.08 -16.66
N GLN A 11 20.50 4.63 -17.31
CA GLN A 11 20.24 4.97 -18.72
C GLN A 11 19.96 6.45 -18.92
N GLU A 12 19.22 7.09 -18.02
CA GLU A 12 19.01 8.55 -18.02
C GLU A 12 20.36 9.29 -18.01
N ALA A 13 21.27 8.92 -17.10
CA ALA A 13 22.58 9.54 -16.98
C ALA A 13 23.43 9.38 -18.26
N VAL A 14 23.47 8.17 -18.82
CA VAL A 14 24.19 7.88 -20.07
C VAL A 14 23.66 8.72 -21.22
N GLN A 15 22.33 8.82 -21.38
CA GLN A 15 21.75 9.61 -22.46
C GLN A 15 21.93 11.11 -22.24
N ARG A 16 21.90 11.58 -20.99
CA ARG A 16 22.17 12.98 -20.66
C ARG A 16 23.62 13.36 -20.96
N GLU A 17 24.57 12.50 -20.60
CA GLU A 17 25.97 12.69 -20.96
C GLU A 17 26.16 12.70 -22.48
N ARG A 18 25.55 11.75 -23.19
CA ARG A 18 25.58 11.70 -24.66
C ARG A 18 25.00 12.96 -25.31
N ALA A 19 23.92 13.51 -24.74
CA ALA A 19 23.32 14.76 -25.22
C ALA A 19 24.27 15.96 -25.02
N ASN A 20 25.09 15.95 -23.97
CA ASN A 20 26.03 17.02 -23.69
C ASN A 20 27.31 16.93 -24.55
N THR A 21 27.77 15.72 -24.88
CA THR A 21 29.05 15.51 -25.58
C THR A 21 28.91 15.38 -27.10
N ALA A 22 27.71 15.14 -27.63
CA ALA A 22 27.54 14.93 -29.06
C ALA A 22 27.73 16.23 -29.88
N SER A 23 28.56 16.15 -30.92
CA SER A 23 28.80 17.25 -31.85
C SER A 23 27.62 17.53 -32.78
N LEU A 24 26.88 16.48 -33.17
CA LEU A 24 25.73 16.60 -34.06
C LEU A 24 24.46 16.96 -33.29
N GLU A 25 23.79 18.02 -33.73
CA GLU A 25 22.54 18.52 -33.11
C GLU A 25 21.44 17.46 -33.06
N ASN A 26 21.27 16.69 -34.13
CA ASN A 26 20.27 15.63 -34.16
C ASN A 26 20.52 14.57 -33.06
N VAL A 27 21.77 14.21 -32.80
CA VAL A 27 22.13 13.27 -31.73
C VAL A 27 21.85 13.89 -30.37
N ARG A 28 22.18 15.17 -30.17
CA ARG A 28 21.88 15.89 -28.92
C ARG A 28 20.37 15.87 -28.62
N ILE A 29 19.55 16.19 -29.61
CA ILE A 29 18.09 16.20 -29.47
C ILE A 29 17.55 14.80 -29.13
N GLN A 30 17.98 13.77 -29.85
CA GLN A 30 17.47 12.41 -29.62
C GLN A 30 17.93 11.85 -28.27
N ALA A 31 19.20 12.06 -27.90
CA ALA A 31 19.71 11.66 -26.59
C ALA A 31 19.01 12.41 -25.46
N GLY A 32 18.73 13.71 -25.62
CA GLY A 32 17.95 14.49 -24.66
C GLY A 32 16.53 13.94 -24.46
N LYS A 33 15.82 13.62 -25.55
CA LYS A 33 14.50 12.98 -25.49
C LYS A 33 14.55 11.62 -24.80
N ALA A 34 15.55 10.80 -25.12
CA ALA A 34 15.75 9.51 -24.49
C ALA A 34 16.03 9.66 -22.98
N ALA A 35 16.86 10.63 -22.57
CA ALA A 35 17.13 10.90 -21.16
C ALA A 35 15.85 11.27 -20.40
N ILE A 36 14.99 12.11 -20.99
CA ILE A 36 13.69 12.47 -20.40
C ILE A 36 12.81 11.23 -20.25
N ALA A 37 12.69 10.40 -21.30
CA ALA A 37 11.89 9.17 -21.24
C ALA A 37 12.39 8.21 -20.15
N TRP A 38 13.70 8.04 -20.05
CA TRP A 38 14.31 7.23 -18.99
C TRP A 38 14.06 7.80 -17.59
N GLY A 39 14.10 9.12 -17.42
CA GLY A 39 13.76 9.77 -16.16
C GLY A 39 12.31 9.57 -15.73
N LEU A 40 11.37 9.57 -16.69
CA LEU A 40 9.96 9.26 -16.42
C LEU A 40 9.77 7.80 -15.99
N GLU A 41 10.41 6.86 -16.68
CA GLU A 41 10.35 5.44 -16.31
C GLU A 41 11.01 5.19 -14.95
N ALA A 42 12.12 5.88 -14.65
CA ALA A 42 12.76 5.81 -13.33
C ALA A 42 11.80 6.23 -12.22
N ALA A 43 11.11 7.36 -12.37
CA ALA A 43 10.12 7.81 -11.39
C ALA A 43 8.94 6.83 -11.24
N ALA A 44 8.50 6.22 -12.34
CA ALA A 44 7.46 5.20 -12.30
C ALA A 44 7.93 3.93 -11.57
N ALA A 45 9.17 3.51 -11.81
CA ALA A 45 9.80 2.37 -11.14
C ALA A 45 10.01 2.62 -9.65
N GLU A 46 10.50 3.80 -9.26
CA GLU A 46 10.63 4.23 -7.84
C GLU A 46 9.28 4.11 -7.13
N LYS A 47 8.21 4.58 -7.77
CA LYS A 47 6.86 4.49 -7.20
C LYS A 47 6.37 3.04 -7.09
N ARG A 48 6.73 2.15 -8.03
CA ARG A 48 6.39 0.71 -7.96
C ARG A 48 7.14 0.05 -6.81
N GLU A 49 8.45 0.28 -6.73
CA GLU A 49 9.33 -0.29 -5.72
C GLU A 49 8.95 0.18 -4.31
N ALA A 50 8.64 1.47 -4.13
CA ALA A 50 8.16 2.00 -2.85
C ALA A 50 6.85 1.34 -2.40
N ARG A 51 5.89 1.15 -3.32
CA ARG A 51 4.65 0.42 -3.02
C ARG A 51 4.91 -1.04 -2.65
N HIS A 52 5.87 -1.67 -3.33
CA HIS A 52 6.24 -3.06 -3.04
C HIS A 52 6.87 -3.17 -1.64
N ALA A 53 7.83 -2.30 -1.32
CA ALA A 53 8.45 -2.23 0.00
C ALA A 53 7.40 -2.01 1.10
N GLN A 54 6.47 -1.06 0.91
CA GLN A 54 5.39 -0.82 1.86
C GLN A 54 4.50 -2.06 2.08
N ARG A 55 4.18 -2.80 1.02
CA ARG A 55 3.39 -4.03 1.13
C ARG A 55 4.13 -5.10 1.93
N LEU A 56 5.43 -5.25 1.71
CA LEU A 56 6.25 -6.18 2.47
C LEU A 56 6.29 -5.81 3.96
N THR A 57 6.49 -4.54 4.29
CA THR A 57 6.51 -4.09 5.69
C THR A 57 5.18 -4.32 6.40
N VAL A 58 4.05 -4.12 5.69
CA VAL A 58 2.71 -4.37 6.28
C VAL A 58 2.48 -5.87 6.47
N ALA A 59 2.86 -6.69 5.49
CA ALA A 59 2.73 -8.14 5.60
C ALA A 59 3.60 -8.72 6.74
N GLU A 60 4.82 -8.20 6.91
CA GLU A 60 5.70 -8.56 8.02
C GLU A 60 5.10 -8.19 9.37
N LEU A 61 4.51 -6.99 9.49
CA LEU A 61 3.85 -6.56 10.73
C LEU A 61 2.62 -7.44 11.07
N MET A 62 1.81 -7.79 10.07
CA MET A 62 0.66 -8.69 10.27
C MET A 62 1.11 -10.10 10.70
N ALA A 63 2.16 -10.63 10.08
CA ALA A 63 2.70 -11.94 10.47
C ALA A 63 3.24 -11.97 11.92
N LEU A 64 3.79 -10.85 12.42
CA LEU A 64 4.18 -10.73 13.81
C LEU A 64 2.98 -10.65 14.76
N GLN A 65 1.87 -10.03 14.33
CA GLN A 65 0.64 -9.95 15.11
C GLN A 65 -0.03 -11.32 15.24
N ASP A 66 -0.08 -12.11 14.15
CA ASP A 66 -0.62 -13.48 14.16
C ASP A 66 0.22 -14.46 15.02
N LEU A 67 1.46 -14.10 15.35
CA LEU A 67 2.34 -14.86 16.25
C LEU A 67 2.24 -14.43 17.71
N GLN A 68 1.47 -13.38 18.05
CA GLN A 68 1.11 -13.16 19.45
C GLN A 68 0.14 -14.27 19.86
N PRO A 69 0.50 -15.18 20.78
CA PRO A 69 -0.49 -16.08 21.35
C PRO A 69 -1.55 -15.19 22.01
N ASP A 70 -2.82 -15.43 21.71
CA ASP A 70 -3.92 -14.99 22.55
C ASP A 70 -3.50 -15.36 23.98
N GLY A 71 -3.28 -14.36 24.83
CA GLY A 71 -2.93 -14.60 26.21
C GLY A 71 -4.05 -15.44 26.80
N ASP A 72 -3.73 -16.66 27.21
CA ASP A 72 -4.55 -17.46 28.11
C ASP A 72 -4.69 -16.66 29.41
N GLU A 73 -5.72 -15.80 29.50
CA GLU A 73 -6.32 -15.39 30.76
C GLU A 73 -7.77 -15.88 30.73
N ASP A 74 -7.95 -17.12 31.17
CA ASP A 74 -9.18 -17.62 31.74
C ASP A 74 -9.60 -16.71 32.92
N GLU A 75 -10.41 -15.66 32.67
CA GLU A 75 -11.16 -14.97 33.73
C GLU A 75 -12.60 -14.68 33.25
N ASP A 76 -13.47 -15.63 33.58
CA ASP A 76 -14.83 -15.45 34.10
C ASP A 76 -15.83 -14.57 33.33
N GLU A 77 -16.73 -15.26 32.63
CA GLU A 77 -18.18 -15.16 32.84
C GLU A 77 -18.79 -13.74 32.96
N PHE A 78 -18.59 -12.88 31.97
CA PHE A 78 -19.59 -11.82 31.72
C PHE A 78 -20.78 -12.41 30.96
N SER A 79 -21.60 -13.15 31.72
CA SER A 79 -22.93 -13.56 31.33
C SER A 79 -23.71 -12.35 30.79
N ILE A 80 -23.94 -12.34 29.47
CA ILE A 80 -24.94 -11.47 28.85
C ILE A 80 -26.29 -12.02 29.32
N GLY A 81 -26.73 -11.55 30.49
CA GLY A 81 -27.99 -11.89 31.11
C GLY A 81 -29.13 -11.60 30.14
N GLU A 82 -29.67 -12.69 29.60
CA GLU A 82 -30.95 -12.78 28.94
C GLU A 82 -32.04 -12.38 29.96
N ASN A 83 -32.48 -11.11 29.93
CA ASN A 83 -33.66 -10.68 30.68
C ASN A 83 -34.90 -10.83 29.78
N THR A 84 -35.31 -12.08 29.58
CA THR A 84 -36.64 -12.41 29.05
C THR A 84 -37.68 -12.19 30.15
N ASP A 85 -38.01 -10.94 30.46
CA ASP A 85 -39.13 -10.64 31.35
C ASP A 85 -40.45 -10.62 30.57
N ARG A 86 -40.96 -11.83 30.38
CA ARG A 86 -42.36 -12.08 30.08
C ARG A 86 -43.16 -12.07 31.38
N ALA A 87 -43.92 -11.00 31.61
CA ALA A 87 -45.09 -11.04 32.47
C ALA A 87 -46.12 -9.97 32.04
N GLY A 88 -47.26 -10.42 31.49
CA GLY A 88 -48.51 -9.65 31.59
C GLY A 88 -48.97 -9.61 33.06
N PRO A 89 -49.99 -8.82 33.43
CA PRO A 89 -51.34 -9.00 32.87
C PRO A 89 -52.21 -7.72 32.81
N ALA A 90 -53.44 -7.93 32.34
CA ALA A 90 -54.67 -7.20 32.66
C ALA A 90 -55.01 -5.92 31.86
N ASP A 91 -55.86 -6.13 30.85
CA ASP A 91 -56.99 -5.24 30.52
C ASP A 91 -57.85 -5.03 31.79
N PRO A 92 -58.46 -3.85 32.03
CA PRO A 92 -59.84 -3.72 31.53
C PRO A 92 -60.32 -2.28 31.22
N THR A 93 -61.34 -2.22 30.35
CA THR A 93 -62.44 -1.22 30.25
C THR A 93 -62.08 0.20 29.80
N SER A 94 -62.93 0.96 29.09
CA SER A 94 -64.13 0.80 28.27
C SER A 94 -64.56 2.24 27.93
N SER A 95 -65.10 2.49 26.72
CA SER A 95 -66.12 3.53 26.43
C SER A 95 -65.68 5.01 26.50
N ILE A 96 -66.08 5.93 25.62
CA ILE A 96 -67.21 6.06 24.66
C ILE A 96 -66.72 6.88 23.46
#